data_AF-A0AAD9V3K4-F1
#
_entry.id   AF-A0AAD9V3K4-F1
#
_cell.length_a   1.000
_cell.length_b   1.000
_cell.length_c   1.000
_cell.angle_alpha   90.00
_cell.angle_beta   90.00
_cell.angle_gamma   90.00
#
_symmetry.space_group_name_H-M   'P 1'
#
loop_
_entity.id
_entity.type
_entity.pdbx_description
1 polymer ?
#
loop_
_entity_poly.entity_id
_entity_poly.type
_entity_poly.pdbx_seq_one_letter_code
_entity_poly.pdbx_strand_id
1 'polypeptide(L)'
;MINYVIVRCCDRKDVLITKTMTSSDECWTGHRLVRSSMYSSHKAEKDAETAEAKHNQGKLDLPEKQAEFQSKMNAALAATL
;
A
#
# COMPACT_ATOMS: atom_id res chain seq x y z
N MET A 1 -24.38 -12.23 1.98
CA MET A 1 -22.99 -12.76 2.04
C MET A 1 -22.40 -12.35 3.37
N ILE A 2 -21.71 -13.26 4.06
CA ILE A 2 -21.22 -13.05 5.43
C ILE A 2 -19.69 -13.08 5.40
N ASN A 3 -19.06 -12.16 6.13
CA ASN A 3 -17.61 -12.03 6.22
C ASN A 3 -17.15 -12.44 7.62
N TYR A 4 -16.09 -13.25 7.70
CA TYR A 4 -15.57 -13.79 8.95
C TYR A 4 -14.05 -13.68 8.99
N VAL A 5 -13.51 -13.54 10.20
CA VAL A 5 -12.09 -13.73 10.47
C VAL A 5 -11.98 -14.96 11.37
N ILE A 6 -11.34 -16.01 10.88
CA ILE A 6 -11.16 -17.26 11.62
C ILE A 6 -9.79 -17.20 12.27
N VAL A 7 -9.76 -17.39 13.59
CA VAL A 7 -8.54 -17.34 14.40
C VAL A 7 -8.48 -18.59 15.26
N ARG A 8 -7.29 -19.16 15.43
CA ARG A 8 -7.10 -20.29 16.34
C ARG A 8 -7.33 -19.83 17.78
N CYS A 9 -7.86 -20.71 18.63
CA CYS A 9 -8.18 -20.37 20.02
C CYS A 9 -6.97 -19.79 20.79
N CYS A 10 -5.77 -20.34 20.55
CA CYS A 10 -4.52 -19.88 21.16
C CYS A 10 -4.10 -18.47 20.73
N ASP A 11 -4.44 -18.05 19.51
CA ASP A 11 -3.98 -16.81 18.89
C ASP A 11 -4.96 -15.65 19.12
N ARG A 12 -6.11 -15.90 19.77
CA ARG A 12 -7.16 -14.90 20.00
C ARG A 12 -6.65 -13.67 20.77
N LYS A 13 -5.67 -13.84 21.66
CA LYS A 13 -5.09 -12.75 22.45
C LYS A 13 -4.24 -11.80 21.61
N ASP A 14 -3.74 -12.28 20.48
CA ASP A 14 -2.90 -11.50 19.58
C ASP A 14 -3.73 -10.68 18.58
N VAL A 15 -5.04 -10.89 18.52
CA VAL A 15 -5.95 -10.10 17.68
C VAL A 15 -6.31 -8.80 18.40
N LEU A 16 -5.82 -7.68 17.87
CA LEU A 16 -5.94 -6.36 18.49
C LEU A 16 -7.29 -5.69 18.19
N ILE A 17 -7.73 -5.71 16.93
CA ILE A 17 -8.93 -4.98 16.49
C ILE A 17 -9.59 -5.75 15.36
N THR A 18 -10.89 -6.04 15.47
CA THR A 18 -11.74 -6.46 14.34
C THR A 18 -12.77 -5.37 14.08
N LYS A 19 -12.65 -4.63 12.97
CA LYS A 19 -13.62 -3.62 12.55
C LYS A 19 -14.34 -4.08 11.28
N THR A 20 -15.66 -3.94 11.25
CA THR A 20 -16.42 -4.05 10.01
C THR A 20 -16.58 -2.66 9.42
N MET A 21 -16.16 -2.49 8.18
CA MET A 21 -16.28 -1.27 7.40
C MET A 21 -17.63 -1.30 6.70
N THR A 22 -18.50 -0.36 7.08
CA THR A 22 -19.93 -0.38 6.73
C THR A 22 -20.39 0.82 5.91
N SER A 23 -19.57 1.87 5.78
CA SER A 23 -19.90 3.05 4.98
C SER A 23 -19.31 2.95 3.57
N SER A 24 -19.97 3.62 2.63
CA SER A 24 -19.50 3.74 1.24
C SER A 24 -18.17 4.49 1.12
N ASP A 25 -17.85 5.34 2.10
CA ASP A 25 -16.58 6.07 2.20
C ASP A 25 -15.41 5.14 2.57
N GLU A 26 -15.73 4.01 3.22
CA GLU A 26 -14.77 3.02 3.70
C GLU A 26 -14.68 1.80 2.76
N CYS A 27 -15.77 1.41 2.09
CA CYS A 27 -15.79 0.26 1.19
C CYS A 27 -16.69 0.51 -0.02
N TRP A 28 -16.10 0.42 -1.22
CA TRP A 28 -16.80 0.64 -2.50
C TRP A 28 -17.53 -0.60 -3.02
N THR A 29 -17.41 -1.74 -2.34
CA THR A 29 -18.00 -3.02 -2.80
C THR A 29 -19.38 -3.25 -2.19
N GLY A 30 -20.24 -4.04 -2.85
CA GLY A 30 -21.54 -4.45 -2.31
C GLY A 30 -21.47 -5.35 -1.05
N HIS A 31 -20.27 -5.55 -0.49
CA HIS A 31 -20.01 -6.36 0.70
C HIS A 31 -19.25 -5.55 1.76
N ARG A 32 -19.52 -5.85 3.04
CA ARG A 32 -18.85 -5.19 4.18
C ARG A 32 -17.45 -5.74 4.36
N LEU A 33 -16.43 -4.90 4.26
CA LEU A 33 -15.05 -5.32 4.52
C LEU A 33 -14.84 -5.56 6.03
N VAL A 34 -14.21 -6.66 6.42
CA VAL A 34 -13.82 -6.91 7.82
C VAL A 34 -12.30 -6.82 7.91
N ARG A 35 -11.80 -5.90 8.74
CA ARG A 35 -10.38 -5.70 8.99
C ARG A 35 -10.03 -6.24 10.36
N SER A 36 -9.11 -7.20 10.42
CA SER A 36 -8.48 -7.67 11.65
C SER A 36 -7.02 -7.23 11.70
N SER A 37 -6.55 -6.80 12.87
CA SER A 37 -5.12 -6.57 13.14
C SER A 37 -4.64 -7.60 14.15
N MET A 38 -3.51 -8.25 13.88
CA MET A 38 -2.92 -9.26 14.76
C MET A 38 -1.46 -8.91 15.05
N TYR A 39 -1.04 -9.06 16.30
CA TYR A 39 0.35 -8.96 16.70
C TYR A 39 1.06 -10.27 16.36
N SER A 40 2.04 -10.20 15.48
CA SER A 40 2.92 -11.32 15.19
C SER A 40 4.34 -10.93 15.55
N SER A 41 4.96 -11.72 16.43
CA SER A 41 6.39 -11.63 16.67
C SER A 41 7.14 -12.30 15.52
N HIS A 42 7.16 -11.65 14.36
CA HIS A 42 8.12 -12.00 13.33
C HIS A 42 9.50 -11.60 13.85
N LYS A 43 10.30 -12.58 14.28
CA LYS A 43 11.75 -12.38 14.21
C LYS A 43 12.01 -12.19 12.72
N ALA A 44 12.27 -10.95 12.32
CA ALA A 44 12.72 -10.68 10.97
C ALA A 44 13.97 -11.53 10.75
N GLU A 45 13.85 -12.61 10.00
CA GLU A 45 15.00 -13.21 9.37
C GLU A 45 15.56 -12.12 8.46
N LYS A 46 16.83 -11.77 8.65
CA LYS A 46 17.50 -10.62 8.04
C LYS A 46 17.76 -10.86 6.54
N ASP A 47 16.78 -11.33 5.79
CA ASP A 47 16.95 -11.63 4.36
C ASP A 47 15.83 -11.00 3.55
N ALA A 48 15.74 -9.67 3.63
CA ALA A 48 15.25 -8.84 2.54
C ALA A 48 15.76 -7.43 2.80
N GLU A 49 16.89 -7.12 2.17
CA GLU A 49 17.28 -5.78 1.81
C GLU A 49 16.15 -5.15 0.97
N THR A 50 15.07 -4.73 1.63
CA THR A 50 14.29 -3.60 1.14
C THR A 50 15.15 -2.38 1.43
N ALA A 51 16.22 -2.24 0.64
CA ALA A 51 16.72 -0.92 0.33
C ALA A 51 15.48 -0.20 -0.22
N GLU A 52 14.88 0.65 0.60
CA GLU A 52 14.12 1.77 0.08
C GLU A 52 15.00 2.31 -1.04
N ALA A 53 14.59 2.08 -2.29
CA ALA A 53 15.30 2.63 -3.42
C ALA A 53 15.13 4.13 -3.23
N LYS A 54 16.08 4.76 -2.53
CA LYS A 54 16.11 6.20 -2.29
C LYS A 54 16.03 6.78 -3.69
N HIS A 55 14.86 7.27 -4.05
CA HIS A 55 14.68 7.85 -5.35
C HIS A 55 15.69 8.98 -5.41
N ASN A 56 16.57 8.94 -6.42
CA ASN A 56 17.68 9.87 -6.57
C ASN A 56 17.15 11.26 -6.96
N GLN A 57 16.36 11.87 -6.07
CA GLN A 57 15.69 13.15 -6.26
C GLN A 57 16.68 14.28 -6.55
N GLY A 58 17.93 14.17 -6.09
CA GLY A 58 18.99 15.14 -6.42
C GLY A 58 19.32 15.24 -7.91
N LYS A 59 18.94 14.24 -8.73
CA LYS A 59 19.07 14.35 -10.19
C LYS A 59 17.95 15.19 -10.83
N LEU A 60 16.86 15.45 -10.11
CA LEU A 60 15.72 16.24 -10.59
C LEU A 60 15.91 17.75 -10.38
N ASP A 61 16.83 18.16 -9.48
CA ASP A 61 17.20 19.57 -9.30
C ASP A 61 18.06 20.11 -10.44
N LEU A 62 18.57 19.25 -11.32
CA LEU A 62 19.31 19.67 -12.51
C LEU A 62 18.32 20.17 -13.58
N PRO A 63 18.46 21.42 -14.05
CA PRO A 63 17.51 22.01 -15.00
C PRO A 63 17.41 21.24 -16.31
N GLU A 64 18.51 20.61 -16.76
CA GLU A 64 18.52 19.76 -17.94
C GLU A 64 17.66 18.50 -17.77
N LYS A 65 17.70 17.89 -16.58
CA LYS A 65 16.94 16.67 -16.28
C LYS A 65 15.46 16.94 -16.12
N GLN A 66 15.12 18.11 -15.58
CA GLN A 66 13.74 18.58 -15.52
C GLN A 66 13.18 18.87 -16.92
N ALA A 67 13.95 19.52 -17.79
CA ALA A 67 13.54 19.78 -19.18
C ALA A 67 13.33 18.49 -19.97
N GLU A 68 14.24 17.51 -19.82
CA GLU A 68 14.12 16.19 -20.45
C GLU A 68 12.85 15.45 -19.99
N PHE A 69 12.57 15.49 -18.68
CA PHE A 69 11.37 14.87 -18.11
C PHE A 69 10.08 15.52 -18.63
N GLN A 70 10.02 16.87 -18.64
CA GLN A 70 8.85 17.59 -19.15
C GLN A 70 8.62 17.34 -20.64
N SER A 71 9.69 17.31 -21.45
CA SER A 71 9.60 16.99 -22.88
C SER A 71 8.99 15.61 -23.11
N LYS A 72 9.44 14.59 -22.38
CA LYS A 72 8.90 13.23 -22.47
C LYS A 72 7.44 13.15 -22.03
N MET A 73 7.09 13.83 -20.94
CA MET A 73 5.70 13.88 -20.44
C MET A 73 4.77 14.52 -21.48
N ASN A 74 5.18 15.65 -22.07
CA ASN A 74 4.38 16.35 -23.08
C ASN A 74 4.25 15.52 -24.36
N ALA A 75 5.29 14.82 -24.79
CA ALA A 75 5.23 13.93 -25.95
C ALA A 75 4.26 12.75 -25.71
N ALA A 76 4.27 12.16 -24.53
CA ALA A 76 3.35 11.08 -24.17
C ALA A 76 1.89 11.55 -24.10
N LEU A 77 1.65 12.74 -23.52
CA LEU A 77 0.32 13.35 -23.50
C LEU A 77 -0.18 13.67 -24.91
N ALA A 78 0.69 14.21 -25.78
CA ALA A 78 0.34 14.50 -27.17
C ALA A 78 0.08 13.24 -28.00
N ALA A 79 0.75 12.12 -27.71
CA ALA A 79 0.51 10.84 -28.37
C ALA A 79 -0.80 10.15 -27.96
N THR A 80 -1.50 10.69 -26.96
CA THR A 80 -2.77 10.14 -26.44
C THR A 80 -3.99 10.90 -26.97
N LEU A 81 -3.78 11.99 -27.72
CA LEU A 81 -4.81 12.75 -28.45
C LEU A 81 -4.80 12.40 -29.94
#